data_AF-A0AAV5WCT2-F1
#
_entry.id   AF-A0AAV5WCT2-F1
#
_cell.length_a   1.000
_cell.length_b   1.000
_cell.length_c   1.000
_cell.angle_alpha   90.00
_cell.angle_beta   90.00
_cell.angle_gamma   90.00
#
_symmetry.space_group_name_H-M   'P 1'
#
loop_
_entity.id
_entity.type
_entity.pdbx_description
1 polymer ?
#
loop_
_entity_poly.entity_id
_entity_poly.type
_entity_poly.pdbx_seq_one_letter_code
_entity_poly.pdbx_strand_id
1 'polypeptide(L)'
;YTYYRSTKLAWKNSVRHSLTHSNKFEKVPSGIERKGGKWRLMLNQTANMEKRIKKAFERGKIHPSVIDKIEEMDKTRRAKKG
;
A
#
# COMPACT_ATOMS: atom_id res chain seq x y z
N TYR A 1 -5.15 6.33 -8.90
CA TYR A 1 -4.51 7.56 -9.40
C TYR A 1 -3.98 7.34 -10.81
N THR A 2 -4.66 7.88 -11.81
CA THR A 2 -4.26 7.81 -13.23
C THR A 2 -3.00 8.62 -13.50
N TYR A 3 -2.82 9.76 -12.81
CA TYR A 3 -1.64 10.63 -12.87
C TYR A 3 -0.30 9.88 -12.77
N TYR A 4 -0.14 9.00 -11.78
CA TYR A 4 1.13 8.28 -11.61
C TYR A 4 1.38 7.22 -12.70
N ARG A 5 0.36 6.80 -13.47
CA ARG A 5 0.56 5.85 -14.57
C ARG A 5 1.07 6.53 -15.85
N SER A 6 0.69 7.79 -16.09
CA SER A 6 1.04 8.56 -17.29
C SER A 6 2.30 9.42 -17.12
N THR A 7 2.79 9.63 -15.91
CA THR A 7 3.93 10.51 -15.61
C THR A 7 5.28 9.79 -15.60
N LYS A 8 6.36 10.55 -15.85
CA LYS A 8 7.76 10.08 -15.93
C LYS A 8 8.15 9.22 -14.72
N LEU A 9 9.09 8.30 -14.94
CA LEU A 9 9.51 7.21 -14.04
C LEU A 9 10.01 7.62 -12.64
N ALA A 10 10.21 8.91 -12.35
CA ALA A 10 10.79 9.39 -11.09
C ALA A 10 10.04 8.90 -9.85
N TRP A 11 8.70 8.88 -9.89
CA TRP A 11 7.89 8.38 -8.77
C TRP A 11 8.15 6.90 -8.48
N LYS A 12 8.53 6.09 -9.47
CA LYS A 12 8.84 4.67 -9.27
C LYS A 12 10.11 4.51 -8.42
N ASN A 13 11.10 5.38 -8.59
CA ASN A 13 12.28 5.42 -7.73
C ASN A 13 11.91 5.83 -6.31
N SER A 14 11.07 6.85 -6.13
CA SER A 14 10.60 7.26 -4.81
C SER A 14 9.83 6.14 -4.10
N VAL A 15 9.00 5.39 -4.82
CA VAL A 15 8.29 4.22 -4.26
C VAL A 15 9.27 3.12 -3.87
N ARG A 16 10.24 2.77 -4.73
CA ARG A 16 11.29 1.79 -4.38
C ARG A 16 12.08 2.20 -3.15
N HIS A 17 12.54 3.45 -3.11
CA HIS A 17 13.27 4.00 -1.96
C HIS A 17 12.43 3.91 -0.68
N SER A 18 11.14 4.28 -0.74
CA SER A 18 10.24 4.17 0.41
C SER A 18 10.04 2.73 0.88
N LEU A 19 9.93 1.77 -0.05
CA LEU A 19 9.81 0.35 0.29
C LEU A 19 11.07 -0.17 0.98
N THR A 20 12.25 0.24 0.53
CA THR A 20 13.53 -0.24 1.08
C THR A 20 13.95 0.46 2.37
N HIS A 21 13.79 1.78 2.47
CA HIS A 21 14.30 2.57 3.61
C HIS A 21 13.31 2.75 4.75
N SER A 22 12.01 2.64 4.49
CA SER A 22 11.02 2.79 5.55
C SER A 22 10.99 1.56 6.45
N ASN A 23 11.03 1.77 7.76
CA ASN A 23 10.72 0.77 8.78
C ASN A 23 9.21 0.45 8.85
N LYS A 24 8.52 0.43 7.70
CA LYS A 24 7.09 0.11 7.58
C LYS A 24 6.82 -1.05 6.67
N PHE A 25 7.72 -1.27 5.72
CA PHE A 25 7.56 -2.33 4.74
C PHE A 25 8.66 -3.34 4.92
N GLU A 26 8.32 -4.60 4.78
CA GLU A 26 9.29 -5.68 4.72
C GLU A 26 9.09 -6.47 3.43
N LYS A 27 10.20 -6.88 2.84
CA LYS A 27 10.19 -7.74 1.67
C LYS A 27 9.81 -9.15 2.12
N VAL A 28 8.75 -9.69 1.57
CA VAL A 28 8.34 -11.07 1.85
C VAL A 28 9.29 -11.99 1.09
N PRO A 29 10.03 -12.87 1.79
CA PRO A 29 10.88 -13.86 1.12
C PRO A 29 10.02 -14.72 0.19
N SER A 30 10.48 -14.86 -1.04
CA SER A 30 9.91 -15.77 -2.02
C SER A 30 10.87 -16.94 -2.13
N GLY A 31 10.43 -18.17 -1.81
CA GLY A 31 11.23 -19.39 -1.96
C GLY A 31 11.58 -19.72 -3.42
N ILE A 32 11.11 -18.92 -4.37
CA ILE A 32 11.43 -19.01 -5.79
C ILE A 32 12.06 -17.68 -6.20
N GLU A 33 13.23 -17.72 -6.81
CA GLU A 33 13.95 -16.55 -7.31
C GLU A 33 13.27 -16.02 -8.59
N ARG A 34 12.10 -15.40 -8.43
CA ARG A 34 11.40 -14.72 -9.52
C ARG A 34 11.71 -13.23 -9.50
N LYS A 35 11.80 -12.63 -10.68
CA LYS A 35 11.82 -11.16 -10.84
C LYS A 35 10.55 -10.59 -10.21
N GLY A 36 10.72 -9.71 -9.22
CA GLY A 36 9.62 -9.06 -8.49
C GLY A 36 9.30 -9.74 -7.16
N GLY A 37 9.71 -9.10 -6.06
CA GLY A 37 9.37 -9.52 -4.70
C GLY A 37 8.04 -8.93 -4.22
N LYS A 38 7.38 -9.63 -3.30
CA LYS A 38 6.23 -9.09 -2.58
C LYS A 38 6.72 -8.22 -1.42
N TRP A 39 6.01 -7.14 -1.15
CA TRP A 39 6.22 -6.30 0.02
C TRP A 39 4.97 -6.37 0.89
N ARG A 40 5.14 -6.42 2.20
CA ARG A 40 4.03 -6.31 3.16
C ARG A 40 4.25 -5.16 4.11
N LEU A 41 3.13 -4.56 4.56
CA LEU A 41 3.13 -3.63 5.67
C LEU A 41 3.39 -4.42 6.97
N MET A 42 4.31 -3.95 7.80
CA MET A 42 4.58 -4.58 9.08
C MET A 42 3.40 -4.39 10.03
N LEU A 43 3.06 -5.44 10.79
CA LEU A 43 1.86 -5.46 11.63
C LEU A 43 1.84 -4.33 12.67
N ASN A 44 3.00 -4.01 13.26
CA ASN A 44 3.16 -2.93 14.23
C ASN A 44 2.97 -1.53 13.62
N GLN A 45 2.99 -1.41 12.29
CA GLN A 45 2.77 -0.14 11.57
C GLN A 45 1.35 -0.02 11.01
N THR A 46 0.58 -1.11 10.98
CA THR A 46 -0.78 -1.15 10.41
C THR A 46 -1.70 -0.11 11.05
N ALA A 47 -1.85 -0.13 12.38
CA ALA A 47 -2.74 0.80 13.08
C ALA A 47 -2.33 2.28 12.89
N ASN A 48 -1.01 2.56 12.86
CA ASN A 48 -0.52 3.91 12.61
C ASN A 48 -0.87 4.37 11.19
N MET A 49 -0.69 3.51 10.19
CA MET A 49 -1.01 3.82 8.80
C MET A 49 -2.51 4.01 8.58
N GLU A 50 -3.35 3.17 9.17
CA GLU A 50 -4.81 3.33 9.13
C GLU A 50 -5.24 4.67 9.71
N LYS A 51 -4.72 5.05 10.89
CA LYS A 51 -5.01 6.35 11.51
C LYS A 51 -4.60 7.52 10.60
N ARG A 52 -3.45 7.42 9.94
CA ARG A 52 -2.97 8.45 9.00
C ARG A 52 -3.82 8.55 7.74
N ILE A 53 -4.26 7.43 7.20
CA ILE A 53 -5.14 7.39 6.02
C ILE A 53 -6.49 8.02 6.36
N LYS A 54 -7.11 7.63 7.49
CA LYS A 54 -8.36 8.24 7.98
C LYS A 54 -8.25 9.76 8.11
N LYS A 55 -7.21 10.24 8.79
CA LYS A 55 -6.98 11.69 8.96
C LYS A 55 -6.76 12.43 7.62
N ALA A 56 -6.09 11.78 6.66
CA ALA A 56 -5.87 12.38 5.35
C ALA A 56 -7.15 12.43 4.50
N PHE A 57 -8.01 11.42 4.66
CA PHE A 57 -9.34 11.38 4.07
C PHE A 57 -10.25 12.47 4.64
N GLU A 58 -10.35 12.60 5.97
CA GLU A 58 -11.10 13.66 6.65
C GLU A 58 -10.67 15.08 6.22
N ARG A 59 -9.39 15.23 5.84
CA ARG A 59 -8.83 16.50 5.35
C ARG A 59 -9.00 16.72 3.84
N GLY A 60 -9.74 15.85 3.14
CA GLY A 60 -9.94 15.92 1.70
C GLY A 60 -8.68 15.68 0.86
N LYS A 61 -7.61 15.13 1.45
CA LYS A 61 -6.33 14.86 0.75
C LYS A 61 -6.31 13.51 0.03
N ILE A 62 -7.31 12.66 0.29
CA ILE A 62 -7.48 11.35 -0.33
C ILE A 62 -8.80 11.35 -1.07
N HIS A 63 -8.77 10.90 -2.33
CA HIS A 63 -9.98 10.79 -3.13
C HIS A 63 -10.86 9.65 -2.59
N PRO A 64 -12.19 9.82 -2.46
CA PRO A 64 -13.10 8.81 -1.89
C PRO A 64 -12.99 7.42 -2.51
N SER A 65 -12.72 7.35 -3.82
CA SER A 65 -12.51 6.07 -4.54
C SER A 65 -11.34 5.21 -4.01
N VAL A 66 -10.48 5.75 -3.14
CA VAL A 66 -9.43 5.00 -2.45
C VAL A 66 -10.00 4.25 -1.25
N ILE A 67 -10.96 4.83 -0.55
CA ILE A 67 -11.66 4.21 0.58
C ILE A 67 -12.52 3.05 0.08
N ASP A 68 -13.29 3.26 -0.99
CA ASP A 68 -14.11 2.22 -1.61
C ASP A 68 -13.30 0.96 -1.96
N LYS A 69 -12.08 1.15 -2.48
CA LYS A 69 -11.15 0.05 -2.80
C LYS A 69 -10.58 -0.65 -1.59
N ILE A 70 -10.33 0.08 -0.49
CA ILE A 70 -9.86 -0.53 0.77
C ILE A 70 -10.98 -1.42 1.33
N GLU A 71 -12.21 -0.91 1.36
CA GLU A 71 -13.37 -1.66 1.85
C GLU A 71 -13.67 -2.89 0.98
N GLU A 72 -13.56 -2.78 -0.34
CA GLU A 72 -13.68 -3.91 -1.27
C GLU A 72 -12.63 -4.99 -1.00
N MET A 73 -11.36 -4.58 -0.82
CA MET A 73 -10.25 -5.49 -0.50
C MET A 73 -10.46 -6.21 0.85
N ASP A 74 -10.99 -5.52 1.85
CA ASP A 74 -11.26 -6.12 3.15
C ASP A 74 -12.46 -7.09 3.10
N LYS A 75 -13.50 -6.78 2.31
CA LYS A 75 -14.60 -7.71 2.02
C LYS A 75 -14.07 -8.99 1.36
N THR A 76 -13.19 -8.87 0.36
CA THR A 76 -12.60 -10.05 -0.30
C THR A 76 -11.71 -10.87 0.64
N ARG A 77 -11.00 -10.22 1.57
CA ARG A 77 -10.19 -10.91 2.59
C ARG A 77 -11.03 -11.70 3.57
N ARG A 78 -12.17 -11.17 4.00
CA ARG A 78 -13.12 -11.87 4.89
C ARG A 78 -13.77 -13.06 4.19
N ALA A 79 -14.16 -12.89 2.92
CA ALA A 79 -14.78 -13.95 2.13
C ALA A 79 -13.87 -15.15 1.84
N LYS A 80 -12.54 -14.96 1.84
CA LYS A 80 -11.56 -16.06 1.66
C LYS A 80 -11.17 -16.78 2.96
N LYS A 81 -11.68 -16.32 4.10
CA LYS A 81 -11.35 -16.83 5.44
C LYS A 81 -12.45 -17.70 6.05
N GLY A 82 -13.61 -17.83 5.38
CA GLY A 82 -14.66 -18.79 5.66
C GLY A 82 -14.66 -19.86 4.59
#